data_AF-A0A7K1ISA4-F1
#
_entry.id   AF-A0A7K1ISA4-F1
#
_cell.length_a   1.000
_cell.length_b   1.000
_cell.length_c   1.000
_cell.angle_alpha   90.00
_cell.angle_beta   90.00
_cell.angle_gamma   90.00
#
_symmetry.space_group_name_H-M   'P 1'
#
loop_
_entity.id
_entity.type
_entity.pdbx_description
1 polymer ?
#
loop_
_entity_poly.entity_id
_entity_poly.type
_entity_poly.pdbx_seq_one_letter_code
_entity_poly.pdbx_strand_id
1 'polypeptide(L)'
;DQDSAVYATLKDGANPVTVKADIDKALADLPTVVVKDQSEYKASVVGQVNQILAIIYALLGLAIIISILGIVNTLALSVVERTREIGLLRAVGMSRKQMKSSIRWESMVIAVFGALLGLGLGVIFGVSLQRVLRNEGIQLLAIPWGQLIAFLVVSALVGVLAALWPARRASRLNVLDAISSE
;
A
#
# COMPACT_ATOMS: atom_id res chain seq x y z
N ASP A 1 -19.67 -28.94 -20.49
CA ASP A 1 -19.13 -29.99 -19.61
C ASP A 1 -17.75 -30.46 -20.05
N GLN A 2 -16.71 -29.82 -19.51
CA GLN A 2 -15.38 -30.40 -19.45
C GLN A 2 -15.08 -30.58 -17.97
N ASP A 3 -15.30 -31.78 -17.44
CA ASP A 3 -14.85 -32.13 -16.10
C ASP A 3 -13.32 -32.10 -16.09
N SER A 4 -12.76 -31.01 -15.58
CA SER A 4 -11.33 -30.72 -15.55
C SER A 4 -10.65 -31.18 -14.26
N ALA A 5 -11.39 -31.79 -13.33
CA ALA A 5 -10.88 -32.27 -12.07
C ALA A 5 -11.64 -33.50 -11.56
N VAL A 6 -10.90 -34.49 -11.07
CA VAL A 6 -11.44 -35.66 -10.35
C VAL A 6 -10.88 -35.61 -8.93
N TYR A 7 -11.76 -35.70 -7.94
CA TYR A 7 -11.38 -35.71 -6.53
C TYR A 7 -11.42 -37.15 -5.99
N ALA A 8 -10.39 -37.54 -5.25
CA ALA A 8 -10.31 -38.83 -4.58
C ALA A 8 -9.95 -38.63 -3.11
N THR A 9 -10.67 -39.32 -2.23
CA THR A 9 -10.41 -39.31 -0.78
C THR A 9 -9.62 -40.55 -0.41
N LEU A 10 -8.55 -40.35 0.37
CA LEU A 10 -7.73 -41.45 0.90
C LEU A 10 -8.52 -42.20 1.99
N LYS A 11 -8.39 -43.53 2.02
CA LYS A 11 -8.90 -44.36 3.12
C LYS A 11 -8.13 -44.05 4.41
N ASP A 12 -8.81 -44.10 5.56
CA ASP A 12 -8.20 -43.85 6.87
C ASP A 12 -6.95 -44.73 7.08
N GLY A 13 -5.82 -44.11 7.42
CA GLY A 13 -4.54 -44.76 7.64
C GLY A 13 -3.68 -44.98 6.38
N ALA A 14 -4.15 -44.61 5.19
CA ALA A 14 -3.34 -44.67 3.98
C ALA A 14 -2.25 -43.59 3.95
N ASN A 15 -1.03 -43.95 3.55
CA ASN A 15 0.07 -42.98 3.41
C ASN A 15 -0.11 -42.16 2.11
N PRO A 16 -0.28 -40.83 2.19
CA PRO A 16 -0.53 -39.98 1.01
C PRO A 16 0.60 -40.03 -0.03
N VAL A 17 1.85 -40.18 0.41
CA VAL A 17 3.02 -40.16 -0.47
C VAL A 17 3.09 -41.43 -1.32
N THR A 18 2.83 -42.59 -0.73
CA THR A 18 2.85 -43.87 -1.46
C THR A 18 1.67 -43.98 -2.40
N VAL A 19 0.46 -43.56 -1.96
CA VAL A 19 -0.74 -43.60 -2.81
C VAL A 19 -0.61 -42.66 -3.99
N LYS A 20 -0.05 -41.46 -3.80
CA LYS A 20 0.23 -40.55 -4.92
C LYS A 20 1.19 -41.17 -5.93
N ALA A 21 2.29 -41.76 -5.46
CA ALA A 21 3.27 -42.39 -6.34
C ALA A 21 2.68 -43.56 -7.15
N ASP A 22 1.78 -44.34 -6.54
CA ASP A 22 1.10 -45.44 -7.23
C ASP A 22 0.08 -44.94 -8.27
N ILE A 23 -0.63 -43.84 -7.97
CA ILE A 23 -1.53 -43.17 -8.93
C ILE A 23 -0.72 -42.54 -10.08
N ASP A 24 0.39 -41.87 -9.79
CA ASP A 24 1.28 -41.29 -10.81
C ASP A 24 1.81 -42.37 -11.76
N LYS A 25 2.15 -43.56 -11.24
CA LYS A 25 2.55 -44.71 -12.07
C LYS A 25 1.40 -45.26 -12.90
N ALA A 26 0.20 -45.38 -12.33
CA ALA A 26 -0.97 -45.85 -13.05
C ALA A 26 -1.43 -44.89 -14.16
N LEU A 27 -1.10 -43.61 -14.03
CA LEU A 27 -1.42 -42.55 -14.99
C LEU A 27 -0.22 -42.16 -15.86
N ALA A 28 0.87 -42.93 -15.86
CA ALA A 28 2.07 -42.63 -16.64
C ALA A 28 1.79 -42.52 -18.15
N ASP A 29 0.78 -43.25 -18.64
CA ASP A 29 0.33 -43.21 -20.05
C ASP A 29 -0.52 -41.98 -20.41
N LEU A 30 -0.88 -41.15 -19.42
CA LEU A 30 -1.71 -39.94 -19.56
C LEU A 30 -0.93 -38.69 -19.09
N PRO A 31 0.02 -38.18 -19.89
CA PRO A 31 0.92 -37.08 -19.48
C PRO A 31 0.21 -35.74 -19.23
N THR A 32 -1.05 -35.61 -19.63
CA THR A 32 -1.87 -34.41 -19.41
C THR A 32 -2.52 -34.39 -18.01
N VAL A 33 -2.53 -35.53 -17.29
CA VAL A 33 -3.17 -35.65 -15.98
C VAL A 33 -2.13 -35.39 -14.89
N VAL A 34 -2.32 -34.33 -14.12
CA VAL A 34 -1.43 -33.96 -13.01
C VAL A 34 -2.10 -34.31 -11.70
N VAL A 35 -1.53 -35.27 -10.97
CA VAL A 35 -1.99 -35.64 -9.63
C VAL A 35 -1.42 -34.63 -8.64
N LYS A 36 -2.30 -33.89 -7.96
CA LYS A 36 -1.92 -32.98 -6.87
C LYS A 36 -2.48 -33.51 -5.58
N ASP A 37 -1.65 -33.57 -4.55
CA ASP A 37 -2.16 -33.74 -3.20
C ASP A 37 -2.80 -32.44 -2.69
N GLN A 38 -3.46 -32.52 -1.53
CA GLN A 38 -4.15 -31.36 -0.96
C GLN A 38 -3.20 -30.19 -0.66
N SER A 39 -1.95 -30.48 -0.30
CA SER A 39 -0.95 -29.45 0.04
C SER A 39 -0.42 -28.75 -1.21
N GLU A 40 -0.15 -29.48 -2.28
CA GLU A 40 0.27 -28.96 -3.58
C GLU A 40 -0.85 -28.18 -4.28
N TYR A 41 -2.09 -28.66 -4.18
CA TYR A 41 -3.24 -27.93 -4.69
C TYR A 41 -3.40 -26.58 -3.97
N LYS A 42 -3.38 -26.59 -2.62
CA LYS A 42 -3.38 -25.35 -1.82
C LYS A 42 -2.22 -24.42 -2.17
N ALA A 43 -1.00 -24.96 -2.29
CA ALA A 43 0.18 -24.16 -2.65
C ALA A 43 0.04 -23.53 -4.04
N SER A 44 -0.53 -24.25 -5.01
CA SER A 44 -0.74 -23.71 -6.36
C SER A 44 -1.79 -22.58 -6.38
N VAL A 45 -2.88 -22.72 -5.62
CA VAL A 45 -3.91 -21.67 -5.48
C VAL A 45 -3.33 -20.45 -4.77
N VAL A 46 -2.66 -20.66 -3.62
CA VAL A 46 -2.02 -19.56 -2.86
C VAL A 46 -0.93 -18.88 -3.69
N GLY A 47 -0.15 -19.63 -4.46
CA GLY A 47 0.88 -19.08 -5.34
C GLY A 47 0.31 -18.15 -6.41
N GLN A 48 -0.81 -18.53 -7.04
CA GLN A 48 -1.48 -17.67 -8.02
C GLN A 48 -2.00 -16.37 -7.38
N VAL A 49 -2.64 -16.47 -6.21
CA VAL A 49 -3.11 -15.30 -5.45
C VAL A 49 -1.92 -14.40 -5.07
N ASN A 50 -0.83 -14.97 -4.58
CA ASN A 50 0.37 -14.23 -4.21
C ASN A 50 1.00 -13.51 -5.41
N GLN A 51 0.99 -14.11 -6.60
CA GLN A 51 1.51 -13.48 -7.81
C GLN A 51 0.67 -12.24 -8.19
N ILE A 52 -0.65 -12.36 -8.14
CA ILE A 52 -1.57 -11.23 -8.39
C ILE A 52 -1.34 -10.13 -7.34
N LEU A 53 -1.23 -10.50 -6.06
CA LEU A 53 -0.95 -9.55 -4.98
C LEU A 53 0.41 -8.88 -5.15
N ALA A 54 1.44 -9.58 -5.62
CA ALA A 54 2.75 -9.00 -5.87
C ALA A 54 2.70 -7.90 -6.95
N ILE A 55 1.93 -8.12 -8.03
CA ILE A 55 1.72 -7.11 -9.08
C ILE A 55 0.97 -5.91 -8.49
N ILE A 56 -0.10 -6.15 -7.71
CA ILE A 56 -0.85 -5.08 -7.04
C ILE A 56 0.07 -4.28 -6.09
N TYR A 57 0.92 -4.94 -5.32
CA TYR A 57 1.87 -4.27 -4.43
C TYR A 57 2.92 -3.46 -5.20
N ALA A 58 3.37 -3.93 -6.37
CA ALA A 58 4.26 -3.15 -7.23
C ALA A 58 3.59 -1.86 -7.74
N LEU A 59 2.33 -1.95 -8.19
CA LEU A 59 1.53 -0.80 -8.62
C LEU A 59 1.25 0.17 -7.46
N LEU A 60 0.94 -0.35 -6.27
CA LEU A 60 0.78 0.45 -5.05
C LEU A 60 2.08 1.18 -4.70
N GLY A 61 3.23 0.51 -4.80
CA GLY A 61 4.53 1.14 -4.62
C GLY A 61 4.75 2.33 -5.57
N LEU A 62 4.41 2.16 -6.85
CA LEU A 62 4.48 3.23 -7.85
C LEU A 62 3.52 4.39 -7.51
N ALA A 63 2.29 4.09 -7.11
CA ALA A 63 1.31 5.10 -6.71
C ALA A 63 1.80 5.93 -5.51
N ILE A 64 2.44 5.29 -4.54
CA ILE A 64 3.05 5.97 -3.38
C ILE A 64 4.14 6.93 -3.84
N ILE A 65 5.02 6.51 -4.76
CA ILE A 65 6.08 7.38 -5.30
C ILE A 65 5.48 8.61 -5.98
N ILE A 66 4.48 8.42 -6.85
CA ILE A 66 3.79 9.51 -7.55
C ILE A 66 3.13 10.47 -6.55
N SER A 67 2.48 9.92 -5.52
CA SER A 67 1.83 10.72 -4.46
C SER A 67 2.83 11.58 -3.70
N ILE A 68 3.99 11.03 -3.31
CA ILE A 68 5.04 11.77 -2.61
C ILE A 68 5.58 12.92 -3.48
N LEU A 69 5.83 12.67 -4.77
CA LEU A 69 6.27 13.71 -5.70
C LEU A 69 5.22 14.82 -5.81
N GLY A 70 3.94 14.47 -5.87
CA GLY A 70 2.83 15.42 -5.85
C GLY A 70 2.83 16.29 -4.59
N ILE A 71 2.97 15.70 -3.40
CA ILE A 71 3.05 16.44 -2.13
C ILE A 71 4.22 17.41 -2.13
N VAL A 72 5.41 16.96 -2.55
CA VAL A 72 6.61 17.81 -2.61
C VAL A 72 6.38 18.98 -3.55
N ASN A 73 5.80 18.74 -4.72
CA ASN A 73 5.53 19.80 -5.70
C ASN A 73 4.53 20.83 -5.17
N THR A 74 3.44 20.37 -4.56
CA THR A 74 2.42 21.27 -3.96
C THR A 74 3.01 22.12 -2.85
N LEU A 75 3.79 21.53 -1.94
CA LEU A 75 4.43 22.27 -0.86
C LEU A 75 5.49 23.24 -1.37
N ALA A 76 6.26 22.84 -2.40
CA ALA A 76 7.24 23.72 -3.02
C ALA A 76 6.58 24.93 -3.66
N LEU A 77 5.48 24.73 -4.39
CA LEU A 77 4.69 25.82 -4.97
C LEU A 77 4.13 26.75 -3.89
N SER A 78 3.48 26.19 -2.85
CA SER A 78 2.92 26.97 -1.74
C SER A 78 3.97 27.84 -1.03
N VAL A 79 5.20 27.34 -0.89
CA VAL A 79 6.32 28.11 -0.32
C VAL A 79 6.69 29.30 -1.20
N VAL A 80 6.70 29.13 -2.53
CA VAL A 80 7.01 30.22 -3.47
C VAL A 80 5.91 31.29 -3.42
N GLU A 81 4.65 30.89 -3.47
CA GLU A 81 3.49 31.81 -3.41
C GLU A 81 3.47 32.62 -2.10
N ARG A 82 3.83 32.00 -0.97
CA ARG A 82 3.81 32.63 0.35
C ARG A 82 5.11 33.35 0.73
N THR A 83 6.08 33.51 -0.18
CA THR A 83 7.41 34.08 0.15
C THR A 83 7.34 35.42 0.90
N ARG A 84 6.40 36.30 0.53
CA ARG A 84 6.18 37.60 1.20
C ARG A 84 5.68 37.46 2.64
N GLU A 85 4.76 36.54 2.89
CA GLU A 85 4.25 36.24 4.23
C GLU A 85 5.36 35.66 5.12
N ILE A 86 6.17 34.76 4.55
CA ILE A 86 7.33 34.16 5.20
C ILE A 86 8.36 35.23 5.59
N GLY A 87 8.60 36.19 4.69
CA GLY A 87 9.47 37.33 4.93
C GLY A 87 8.98 38.22 6.07
N LEU A 88 7.67 38.50 6.11
CA LEU A 88 7.05 39.30 7.17
C LEU A 88 7.11 38.59 8.52
N LEU A 89 6.76 37.30 8.58
CA LEU A 89 6.86 36.50 9.81
C LEU A 89 8.29 36.45 10.34
N ARG A 90 9.28 36.37 9.43
CA ARG A 90 10.70 36.45 9.80
C ARG A 90 11.11 37.83 10.33
N ALA A 91 10.54 38.92 9.80
CA ALA A 91 10.79 40.27 10.28
C ALA A 91 10.21 40.51 11.69
N VAL A 92 9.09 39.86 12.01
CA VAL A 92 8.46 39.89 13.35
C VAL A 92 9.13 38.90 14.34
N GLY A 93 10.16 38.17 13.90
CA GLY A 93 11.01 37.35 14.77
C GLY A 93 10.75 35.84 14.72
N MET A 94 9.98 35.33 13.75
CA MET A 94 9.78 33.89 13.58
C MET A 94 11.12 33.18 13.31
N SER A 95 11.45 32.22 14.17
CA SER A 95 12.68 31.43 14.04
C SER A 95 12.60 30.45 12.85
N ARG A 96 13.77 30.09 12.30
CA ARG A 96 13.86 29.05 11.25
C ARG A 96 13.30 27.70 11.69
N LYS A 97 13.32 27.40 13.00
CA LYS A 97 12.77 26.17 13.57
C LYS A 97 11.24 26.18 13.56
N GLN A 98 10.62 27.28 13.98
CA GLN A 98 9.16 27.46 13.93
C GLN A 98 8.66 27.36 12.49
N MET A 99 9.38 27.97 11.56
CA MET A 99 9.03 27.92 10.13
C MET A 99 9.05 26.50 9.57
N LYS A 100 10.15 25.76 9.81
CA LYS A 100 10.23 24.34 9.41
C LYS A 100 9.14 23.49 10.08
N SER A 101 8.79 23.80 11.33
CA SER A 101 7.77 23.05 12.04
C SER A 101 6.39 23.27 11.46
N SER A 102 6.04 24.50 11.08
CA SER A 102 4.76 24.82 10.45
C SER A 102 4.54 24.02 9.17
N ILE A 103 5.54 23.97 8.29
CA ILE A 103 5.45 23.23 7.01
C ILE A 103 5.35 21.72 7.25
N ARG A 104 6.05 21.18 8.26
CA ARG A 104 5.91 19.76 8.63
C ARG A 104 4.51 19.45 9.16
N TRP A 105 3.91 20.34 9.96
CA TRP A 105 2.55 20.19 10.44
C TRP A 105 1.53 20.20 9.31
N GLU A 106 1.66 21.14 8.37
CA GLU A 106 0.79 21.21 7.18
C GLU A 106 0.87 19.91 6.36
N SER A 107 2.08 19.43 6.08
CA SER A 107 2.26 18.16 5.35
C SER A 107 1.79 16.93 6.12
N MET A 108 1.95 16.91 7.45
CA MET A 108 1.50 15.78 8.26
C MET A 108 -0.02 15.72 8.30
N VAL A 109 -0.70 16.86 8.40
CA VAL A 109 -2.16 16.94 8.33
C VAL A 109 -2.64 16.43 6.97
N ILE A 110 -2.06 16.88 5.87
CA ILE A 110 -2.43 16.41 4.52
C ILE A 110 -2.23 14.89 4.40
N ALA A 111 -1.09 14.36 4.87
CA ALA A 111 -0.80 12.93 4.80
C ALA A 111 -1.74 12.08 5.66
N VAL A 112 -2.06 12.53 6.88
CA VAL A 112 -2.99 11.84 7.78
C VAL A 112 -4.41 11.88 7.23
N PHE A 113 -4.88 13.01 6.72
CA PHE A 113 -6.20 13.10 6.09
C PHE A 113 -6.29 12.21 4.86
N GLY A 114 -5.27 12.22 4.00
CA GLY A 114 -5.19 11.33 2.85
C GLY A 114 -5.23 9.85 3.26
N ALA A 115 -4.50 9.48 4.32
CA ALA A 115 -4.53 8.12 4.86
C ALA A 115 -5.89 7.76 5.45
N LEU A 116 -6.53 8.63 6.24
CA LEU A 116 -7.85 8.36 6.80
C LEU A 116 -8.91 8.16 5.72
N LEU A 117 -8.91 9.02 4.69
CA LEU A 117 -9.81 8.88 3.55
C LEU A 117 -9.51 7.61 2.74
N GLY A 118 -8.24 7.33 2.47
CA GLY A 118 -7.82 6.14 1.72
C GLY A 118 -8.15 4.84 2.47
N LEU A 119 -7.89 4.78 3.77
CA LEU A 119 -8.24 3.63 4.61
C LEU A 119 -9.77 3.47 4.73
N GLY A 120 -10.50 4.57 4.91
CA GLY A 120 -11.97 4.55 4.96
C GLY A 120 -12.57 3.99 3.67
N LEU A 121 -12.15 4.53 2.52
CA LEU A 121 -12.58 4.06 1.21
C LEU A 121 -12.13 2.61 0.95
N GLY A 122 -10.90 2.26 1.31
CA GLY A 122 -10.36 0.91 1.17
C GLY A 122 -11.14 -0.13 1.98
N VAL A 123 -11.52 0.20 3.21
CA VAL A 123 -12.38 -0.65 4.05
C VAL A 123 -13.78 -0.78 3.44
N ILE A 124 -14.38 0.33 2.98
CA ILE A 124 -15.70 0.29 2.34
C ILE A 124 -15.68 -0.62 1.10
N PHE A 125 -14.68 -0.45 0.21
CA PHE A 125 -14.55 -1.30 -0.96
C PHE A 125 -14.24 -2.76 -0.60
N GLY A 126 -13.36 -3.00 0.38
CA GLY A 126 -13.03 -4.35 0.84
C GLY A 126 -14.25 -5.10 1.40
N VAL A 127 -15.05 -4.43 2.23
CA VAL A 127 -16.31 -5.00 2.76
C VAL A 127 -17.32 -5.21 1.63
N SER A 128 -17.44 -4.27 0.71
CA SER A 128 -18.39 -4.37 -0.42
C SER A 128 -18.04 -5.54 -1.34
N LEU A 129 -16.76 -5.71 -1.65
CA LEU A 129 -16.26 -6.81 -2.46
C LEU A 129 -16.48 -8.15 -1.75
N GLN A 130 -16.16 -8.25 -0.46
CA GLN A 130 -16.43 -9.47 0.32
C GLN A 130 -17.92 -9.84 0.31
N ARG A 131 -18.82 -8.86 0.41
CA ARG A 131 -20.27 -9.12 0.37
C ARG A 131 -20.71 -9.71 -0.98
N VAL A 132 -20.15 -9.23 -2.08
CA VAL A 132 -20.44 -9.75 -3.42
C VAL A 132 -19.91 -11.17 -3.58
N LEU A 133 -18.69 -11.44 -3.12
CA LEU A 133 -18.06 -12.77 -3.19
C LEU A 133 -18.49 -13.73 -2.07
N ARG A 134 -19.42 -13.34 -1.21
CA ARG A 134 -19.89 -14.18 -0.10
C ARG A 134 -20.46 -15.51 -0.60
N ASN A 135 -21.17 -15.48 -1.72
CA ASN A 135 -21.78 -16.66 -2.33
C ASN A 135 -20.74 -17.54 -3.05
N GLU A 136 -19.56 -17.02 -3.34
CA GLU A 136 -18.41 -17.71 -3.96
C GLU A 136 -17.47 -18.35 -2.92
N GLY A 137 -17.91 -18.45 -1.66
CA GLY A 137 -17.15 -19.10 -0.59
C GLY A 137 -16.28 -18.18 0.28
N ILE A 138 -16.23 -16.87 -0.01
CA ILE A 138 -15.49 -15.90 0.82
C ILE A 138 -16.38 -15.37 1.96
N GLN A 139 -16.55 -16.20 3.00
CA GLN A 139 -17.48 -15.90 4.10
C GLN A 139 -16.85 -15.17 5.28
N LEU A 140 -15.53 -15.32 5.49
CA LEU A 140 -14.83 -14.64 6.59
C LEU A 140 -14.39 -13.24 6.18
N LEU A 141 -14.88 -12.25 6.91
CA LEU A 141 -14.40 -10.88 6.85
C LEU A 141 -13.48 -10.62 8.06
N ALA A 142 -12.19 -10.51 7.79
CA ALA A 142 -11.18 -10.17 8.80
C ALA A 142 -10.57 -8.82 8.44
N ILE A 143 -10.93 -7.77 9.18
CA ILE A 143 -10.34 -6.44 9.03
C ILE A 143 -9.02 -6.40 9.82
N PRO A 144 -7.87 -6.19 9.17
CA PRO A 144 -6.58 -6.20 9.85
C PRO A 144 -6.32 -4.84 10.53
N TRP A 145 -7.01 -4.56 11.64
CA TRP A 145 -6.90 -3.30 12.38
C TRP A 145 -5.45 -2.90 12.70
N GLY A 146 -4.60 -3.87 13.03
CA GLY A 146 -3.18 -3.63 13.27
C GLY A 146 -2.44 -3.08 12.04
N GLN A 147 -2.73 -3.61 10.85
CA GLN A 147 -2.16 -3.09 9.60
C GLN A 147 -2.69 -1.69 9.28
N LEU A 148 -3.99 -1.44 9.51
CA LEU A 148 -4.58 -0.11 9.28
C LEU A 148 -3.89 0.96 10.15
N ILE A 149 -3.66 0.66 11.43
CA ILE A 149 -2.94 1.56 12.34
C ILE A 149 -1.49 1.73 11.89
N ALA A 150 -0.81 0.65 11.51
CA ALA A 150 0.56 0.72 11.00
C ALA A 150 0.64 1.61 9.75
N PHE A 151 -0.29 1.49 8.81
CA PHE A 151 -0.36 2.36 7.64
C PHE A 151 -0.58 3.82 8.01
N LEU A 152 -1.46 4.12 8.97
CA LEU A 152 -1.67 5.49 9.44
C LEU A 152 -0.38 6.11 10.00
N VAL A 153 0.37 5.34 10.81
CA VAL A 153 1.67 5.77 11.35
C VAL A 153 2.68 5.99 10.23
N VAL A 154 2.78 5.05 9.28
CA VAL A 154 3.69 5.17 8.13
C VAL A 154 3.34 6.38 7.28
N SER A 155 2.05 6.66 7.01
CA SER A 155 1.63 7.84 6.26
C SER A 155 2.02 9.14 6.95
N ALA A 156 1.88 9.24 8.28
CA ALA A 156 2.34 10.40 9.03
C ALA A 156 3.87 10.59 8.89
N LEU A 157 4.64 9.50 9.00
CA LEU A 157 6.10 9.54 8.81
C LEU A 157 6.47 9.98 7.38
N VAL A 158 5.80 9.44 6.36
CA VAL A 158 6.00 9.83 4.96
C VAL A 158 5.70 11.31 4.75
N GLY A 159 4.62 11.84 5.33
CA GLY A 159 4.30 13.27 5.28
C GLY A 159 5.43 14.13 5.86
N VAL A 160 5.95 13.76 7.03
CA VAL A 160 7.08 14.48 7.64
C VAL A 160 8.33 14.42 6.76
N LEU A 161 8.63 13.26 6.18
CA LEU A 161 9.79 13.05 5.30
C LEU A 161 9.67 13.85 4.00
N ALA A 162 8.50 13.87 3.37
CA ALA A 162 8.23 14.65 2.16
C ALA A 162 8.42 16.16 2.39
N ALA A 163 8.03 16.66 3.56
CA ALA A 163 8.17 18.07 3.93
C ALA A 163 9.61 18.50 4.25
N LEU A 164 10.57 17.58 4.41
CA LEU A 164 11.93 17.94 4.83
C LEU A 164 12.65 18.85 3.83
N TRP A 165 12.47 18.60 2.53
CA TRP A 165 13.11 19.40 1.49
C TRP A 165 12.44 20.78 1.34
N PRO A 166 11.10 20.89 1.18
CA PRO A 166 10.41 22.19 1.14
C PRO A 166 10.64 23.03 2.40
N ALA A 167 10.58 22.42 3.59
CA ALA A 167 10.81 23.11 4.84
C ALA A 167 12.23 23.70 4.94
N ARG A 168 13.25 22.97 4.44
CA ARG A 168 14.61 23.49 4.35
C ARG A 168 14.69 24.67 3.38
N ARG A 169 14.09 24.56 2.19
CA ARG A 169 14.06 25.62 1.18
C ARG A 169 13.41 26.90 1.73
N ALA A 170 12.23 26.79 2.32
CA ALA A 170 11.52 27.91 2.94
C ALA A 170 12.34 28.61 4.03
N SER A 171 13.02 27.84 4.88
CA SER A 171 13.85 28.39 5.98
C SER A 171 15.15 29.06 5.52
N ARG A 172 15.56 28.84 4.27
CA ARG A 172 16.78 29.39 3.67
C ARG A 172 16.51 30.55 2.70
N LEU A 173 15.24 30.86 2.42
CA LEU A 173 14.89 32.07 1.70
C LEU A 173 15.44 33.28 2.48
N ASN A 174 16.40 33.97 1.87
CA ASN A 174 16.96 35.20 2.39
C ASN A 174 15.98 36.32 2.04
N VAL A 175 15.41 36.91 3.07
CA VAL A 175 14.44 38.01 2.95
C VAL A 175 15.04 39.20 2.19
N LEU A 176 16.38 39.35 2.18
CA LEU A 176 17.08 40.46 1.51
C LEU A 176 17.09 40.36 -0.03
N ASP A 177 17.12 39.14 -0.61
CA ASP A 177 17.09 38.99 -2.08
C ASP A 177 15.71 39.32 -2.67
N ALA A 178 14.65 39.26 -1.84
CA ALA A 178 13.28 39.57 -2.25
C ALA A 178 12.97 41.08 -2.23
N ILE A 179 13.86 41.90 -1.67
CA ILE A 179 13.73 43.38 -1.64
C ILE A 179 14.72 44.03 -2.60
N SER A 180 15.79 43.33 -3.00
CA SER A 180 16.80 43.86 -3.93
C SER A 180 16.55 43.51 -5.40
N SER A 181 15.49 42.75 -5.72
CA SER A 181 15.14 42.40 -7.10
C SER A 181 14.07 43.31 -7.73
N GLU A 182 13.86 44.50 -7.17
CA GLU A 182 13.06 45.57 -7.78
C GLU A 182 13.82 46.90 -7.67
#